data_AF-A0AB74B995-F1
#
_entry.id   AF-A0AB74B995-F1
#
_cell.length_a   1.000
_cell.length_b   1.000
_cell.length_c   1.000
_cell.angle_alpha   90.00
_cell.angle_beta   90.00
_cell.angle_gamma   90.00
#
_symmetry.space_group_name_H-M   'P 1'
#
loop_
_entity.id
_entity.type
_entity.pdbx_description
1 polymer ?
#
loop_
_entity_poly.entity_id
_entity_poly.type
_entity_poly.pdbx_seq_one_letter_code
_entity_poly.pdbx_strand_id
1 'polypeptide(L)'
;AVPSVCTTENARTKPIQYMKAIYAAFAAHLDADVDYHGGPVAKTPGHPWWETTEFHSHVYELGELASAVELTVKPWATGPKLDQVSHSRHCILFEQLRYFAYSIVNRERELGSFESFMRSLDAYAYNHNSFLKQGFSENLPLSSIRATVKSVGRWTWDR
;
A
#
# COMPACT_ATOMS: atom_id res chain seq x y z
N ALA A 1 4.47 -4.40 -26.77
CA ALA A 1 4.16 -5.02 -25.46
C ALA A 1 5.29 -4.76 -24.47
N VAL A 2 5.13 -5.02 -23.16
CA VAL A 2 6.17 -4.86 -22.12
C VAL A 2 6.45 -6.23 -21.47
N PRO A 3 7.70 -6.58 -21.09
CA PRO A 3 8.00 -7.84 -20.43
C PRO A 3 7.22 -7.97 -19.13
N SER A 4 6.83 -9.20 -18.77
CA SER A 4 6.15 -9.43 -17.50
C SER A 4 7.13 -9.29 -16.34
N VAL A 5 6.71 -8.55 -15.31
CA VAL A 5 7.41 -8.52 -14.03
C VAL A 5 6.70 -9.49 -13.09
N CYS A 6 7.46 -10.40 -12.48
CA CYS A 6 6.91 -11.29 -11.47
C CYS A 6 6.38 -10.47 -10.29
N THR A 7 5.10 -10.66 -9.94
CA THR A 7 4.41 -9.94 -8.85
C THR A 7 3.98 -10.87 -7.71
N THR A 8 4.46 -12.11 -7.70
CA THR A 8 4.16 -13.07 -6.63
C THR A 8 4.80 -12.64 -5.31
N GLU A 9 4.42 -13.29 -4.21
CA GLU A 9 4.95 -12.99 -2.87
C GLU A 9 6.48 -13.16 -2.76
N ASN A 10 7.06 -14.03 -3.60
CA ASN A 10 8.50 -14.30 -3.65
C ASN A 10 9.26 -13.37 -4.62
N ALA A 11 8.57 -12.42 -5.26
CA ALA A 11 9.18 -11.54 -6.23
C ALA A 11 10.06 -10.46 -5.59
N ARG A 12 11.08 -10.03 -6.34
CA ARG A 12 11.96 -8.93 -5.91
C ARG A 12 11.19 -7.61 -5.93
N THR A 13 11.22 -6.88 -4.82
CA THR A 13 10.48 -5.61 -4.68
C THR A 13 10.96 -4.52 -5.64
N LYS A 14 12.27 -4.44 -5.92
CA LYS A 14 12.87 -3.36 -6.74
C LYS A 14 12.32 -3.33 -8.19
N PRO A 15 12.29 -4.45 -8.95
CA PRO A 15 11.66 -4.48 -10.27
C PRO A 15 10.18 -4.07 -10.26
N ILE A 16 9.41 -4.51 -9.26
CA ILE A 16 7.98 -4.16 -9.14
C ILE A 16 7.82 -2.65 -8.93
N GLN A 17 8.62 -2.05 -8.05
CA GLN A 17 8.62 -0.61 -7.82
C GLN A 17 9.01 0.17 -9.07
N TYR A 18 10.02 -0.31 -9.80
CA TYR A 18 10.48 0.31 -11.05
C TYR A 18 9.39 0.30 -12.12
N MET A 19 8.74 -0.84 -12.36
CA MET A 19 7.61 -0.94 -13.29
C MET A 19 6.45 -0.03 -12.89
N LYS A 20 6.10 0.03 -11.60
CA LYS A 20 5.04 0.92 -11.09
C LYS A 20 5.38 2.40 -11.26
N ALA A 21 6.64 2.78 -11.07
CA ALA A 21 7.09 4.15 -11.26
C ALA A 21 6.98 4.59 -12.72
N ILE A 22 7.39 3.72 -13.66
CA ILE A 22 7.24 3.96 -15.10
C ILE A 22 5.76 4.12 -15.45
N TYR A 23 4.89 3.21 -15.01
CA TYR A 23 3.45 3.30 -15.28
C TYR A 23 2.85 4.62 -14.75
N ALA A 24 3.19 5.00 -13.52
CA ALA A 24 2.70 6.24 -12.93
C ALA A 24 3.20 7.48 -13.68
N ALA A 25 4.46 7.47 -14.14
CA ALA A 25 5.02 8.57 -14.92
C ALA A 25 4.34 8.71 -16.28
N PHE A 26 4.06 7.60 -16.98
CA PHE A 26 3.27 7.63 -18.22
C PHE A 26 1.83 8.05 -18.00
N ALA A 27 1.17 7.57 -16.94
CA ALA A 27 -0.20 7.99 -16.63
C ALA A 27 -0.28 9.50 -16.42
N ALA A 28 0.69 10.08 -15.69
CA ALA A 28 0.80 11.52 -15.52
C ALA A 28 1.14 12.25 -16.83
N HIS A 29 2.06 11.72 -17.63
CA HIS A 29 2.49 12.33 -18.90
C HIS A 29 1.38 12.37 -19.95
N LEU A 30 0.51 11.35 -19.96
CA LEU A 30 -0.58 11.19 -20.91
C LEU A 30 -1.94 11.73 -20.41
N ASP A 31 -1.98 12.32 -19.21
CA ASP A 31 -3.22 12.72 -18.53
C ASP A 31 -4.25 11.57 -18.47
N ALA A 32 -3.76 10.37 -18.18
CA ALA A 32 -4.56 9.16 -18.13
C ALA A 32 -5.31 9.03 -16.78
N ASP A 33 -6.41 8.28 -16.80
CA ASP A 33 -7.12 7.89 -15.59
C ASP A 33 -6.22 7.02 -14.68
N VAL A 34 -5.84 7.57 -13.53
CA VAL A 34 -4.97 6.91 -12.55
C VAL A 34 -5.64 5.75 -11.82
N ASP A 35 -6.98 5.73 -11.78
CA ASP A 35 -7.78 4.68 -11.14
C ASP A 35 -8.10 3.54 -12.13
N TYR A 36 -7.75 3.70 -13.41
CA TYR A 36 -7.84 2.63 -14.39
C TYR A 36 -6.70 1.62 -14.21
N HIS A 37 -7.00 0.53 -13.50
CA HIS A 37 -6.04 -0.53 -13.18
C HIS A 37 -6.05 -1.73 -14.14
N GLY A 38 -6.32 -1.49 -15.43
CA GLY A 38 -6.32 -2.55 -16.43
C GLY A 38 -7.48 -3.52 -16.25
N GLY A 39 -8.71 -2.99 -16.34
CA GLY A 39 -9.92 -3.83 -16.36
C GLY A 39 -9.89 -4.85 -17.52
N PRO A 40 -10.68 -5.94 -17.44
CA PRO A 40 -10.62 -7.07 -18.39
C PRO A 40 -11.09 -6.75 -19.82
N VAL A 41 -11.24 -5.47 -20.17
CA VAL A 41 -11.78 -5.03 -21.46
C VAL A 41 -10.62 -4.60 -22.36
N ALA A 42 -9.88 -5.58 -22.85
CA ALA A 42 -9.00 -5.37 -24.01
C ALA A 42 -9.67 -5.99 -25.24
N LYS A 43 -9.65 -5.28 -26.37
CA LYS A 43 -10.03 -5.87 -27.66
C LYS A 43 -8.96 -6.89 -28.06
N THR A 44 -9.37 -8.05 -28.58
CA THR A 44 -8.45 -9.04 -29.15
C THR A 44 -7.88 -8.48 -30.45
N PRO A 45 -6.59 -8.12 -30.54
CA PRO A 45 -6.06 -7.39 -31.71
C PRO A 45 -6.19 -8.16 -33.04
N GLY A 46 -6.30 -9.49 -33.00
CA GLY A 46 -6.46 -10.34 -34.19
C GLY A 46 -7.92 -10.65 -34.60
N HIS A 47 -8.92 -10.06 -33.97
CA HIS A 47 -10.32 -10.38 -34.28
C HIS A 47 -10.78 -9.66 -35.57
N PRO A 48 -11.49 -10.33 -36.52
CA PRO A 48 -11.87 -9.75 -37.81
C PRO A 48 -12.76 -8.49 -37.79
N TRP A 49 -13.30 -8.13 -36.64
CA TRP A 49 -14.12 -6.93 -36.46
C TRP A 49 -13.32 -5.67 -36.12
N TRP A 50 -12.03 -5.81 -35.81
CA TRP A 50 -11.17 -4.68 -35.46
C TRP A 50 -10.14 -4.42 -36.56
N GLU A 51 -9.93 -3.14 -36.85
CA GLU A 51 -8.78 -2.71 -37.62
C GLU A 51 -7.62 -2.46 -36.65
N THR A 52 -6.56 -3.25 -36.76
CA THR A 52 -5.41 -3.19 -35.86
C THR A 52 -4.20 -2.66 -36.60
N THR A 53 -3.64 -1.55 -36.13
CA THR A 53 -2.36 -1.01 -36.61
C THR A 53 -1.25 -1.38 -35.64
N GLU A 54 -0.22 -2.08 -36.11
CA GLU A 54 0.98 -2.38 -35.35
C GLU A 54 2.08 -1.37 -35.70
N PHE A 55 2.51 -0.56 -34.73
CA PHE A 55 3.54 0.46 -34.95
C PHE A 55 4.97 -0.10 -34.85
N HIS A 56 5.17 -1.21 -34.15
CA HIS A 56 6.45 -1.87 -33.98
C HIS A 56 6.26 -3.34 -33.58
N SER A 57 7.23 -4.19 -33.91
CA SER A 57 7.19 -5.64 -33.67
C SER A 57 7.96 -6.11 -32.42
N HIS A 58 8.62 -5.20 -31.70
CA HIS A 58 9.44 -5.56 -30.55
C HIS A 58 8.75 -5.25 -29.21
N VAL A 59 9.26 -5.87 -28.15
CA VAL A 59 8.79 -5.68 -26.77
C VAL A 59 9.63 -4.58 -26.13
N TYR A 60 8.98 -3.57 -25.54
CA TYR A 60 9.64 -2.46 -24.87
C TYR A 60 10.23 -2.89 -23.53
N GLU A 61 11.53 -2.78 -23.37
CA GLU A 61 12.17 -2.98 -22.07
C GLU A 61 11.78 -1.87 -21.08
N LEU A 62 11.75 -2.18 -19.78
CA LEU A 62 11.43 -1.16 -18.76
C LEU A 62 12.45 -0.01 -18.77
N GLY A 63 13.71 -0.28 -19.12
CA GLY A 63 14.74 0.74 -19.28
C GLY A 63 14.47 1.69 -20.44
N GLU A 64 13.91 1.16 -21.53
CA GLU A 64 13.56 1.95 -22.71
C GLU A 64 12.38 2.88 -22.41
N LEU A 65 11.32 2.36 -21.80
CA LEU A 65 10.17 3.17 -21.39
C LEU A 65 10.57 4.26 -20.40
N ALA A 66 11.44 3.95 -19.43
CA ALA A 66 11.93 4.92 -18.48
C ALA A 66 12.73 6.07 -19.13
N SER A 67 13.35 5.85 -20.30
CA SER A 67 14.08 6.91 -21.01
C SER A 67 13.17 8.00 -21.58
N ALA A 68 11.87 7.71 -21.72
CA ALA A 68 10.88 8.62 -22.29
C ALA A 68 10.11 9.45 -21.25
N VAL A 69 10.28 9.18 -19.95
CA VAL A 69 9.53 9.84 -18.88
C VAL A 69 10.41 10.13 -17.65
N GLU A 70 10.12 11.21 -16.94
CA GLU A 70 10.82 11.52 -15.69
C GLU A 70 10.26 10.68 -14.53
N LEU A 71 11.12 9.87 -13.90
CA LEU A 71 10.72 8.99 -12.82
C LEU A 71 10.79 9.70 -11.47
N THR A 72 9.66 10.21 -10.99
CA THR A 72 9.59 10.71 -9.62
C THR A 72 9.49 9.55 -8.62
N VAL A 73 10.52 9.38 -7.80
CA VAL A 73 10.42 8.52 -6.62
C VAL A 73 9.55 9.26 -5.60
N LYS A 74 8.29 8.84 -5.45
CA LYS A 74 7.49 9.33 -4.32
C LYS A 74 8.21 8.90 -3.04
N PRO A 75 8.55 9.83 -2.14
CA PRO A 75 9.07 9.44 -0.84
C PRO A 75 8.05 8.50 -0.20
N TRP A 76 8.57 7.50 0.53
CA TRP A 76 7.70 6.60 1.30
C TRP A 76 6.71 7.45 2.09
N ALA A 77 5.41 7.13 1.95
CA ALA A 77 4.36 7.87 2.64
C ALA A 77 4.70 7.90 4.13
N THR A 78 5.07 9.09 4.60
CA THR A 78 5.58 9.27 5.95
C THR A 78 4.39 9.51 6.86
N GLY A 79 4.06 8.51 7.67
CA GLY A 79 3.03 8.61 8.69
C GLY A 79 1.61 8.22 8.26
N PRO A 80 0.69 8.19 9.25
CA PRO A 80 -0.68 7.72 9.09
C PRO A 80 -1.51 8.63 8.19
N LYS A 81 -2.25 8.06 7.23
CA LYS A 81 -3.15 8.80 6.33
C LYS A 81 -4.55 8.94 6.93
N LEU A 82 -4.65 9.65 8.06
CA LEU A 82 -5.89 9.74 8.83
C LEU A 82 -7.05 10.37 8.05
N ASP A 83 -6.77 11.32 7.17
CA ASP A 83 -7.79 12.03 6.38
C ASP A 83 -8.60 11.07 5.50
N GLN A 84 -7.94 10.07 4.92
CA GLN A 84 -8.54 9.05 4.04
C GLN A 84 -9.45 8.07 4.80
N VAL A 85 -9.23 7.93 6.11
CA VAL A 85 -9.94 6.97 6.96
C VAL A 85 -10.81 7.64 8.03
N SER A 86 -10.94 8.96 7.97
CA SER A 86 -11.58 9.81 8.98
C SER A 86 -13.03 9.44 9.32
N HIS A 87 -13.70 8.70 8.45
CA HIS A 87 -15.08 8.23 8.64
C HIS A 87 -15.20 6.96 9.51
N SER A 88 -14.09 6.25 9.79
CA SER A 88 -14.13 4.94 10.46
C SER A 88 -13.19 4.89 11.66
N ARG A 89 -13.78 4.75 12.86
CA ARG A 89 -13.06 4.54 14.13
C ARG A 89 -12.07 3.38 14.06
N HIS A 90 -12.49 2.27 13.42
CA HIS A 90 -11.65 1.10 13.25
C HIS A 90 -10.46 1.39 12.33
N CYS A 91 -10.69 2.05 11.19
CA CYS A 91 -9.62 2.35 10.24
C CYS A 91 -8.65 3.39 10.83
N ILE A 92 -9.15 4.40 11.56
CA ILE A 92 -8.32 5.37 12.28
C ILE A 92 -7.43 4.64 13.30
N LEU A 93 -8.00 3.81 14.18
CA LEU A 93 -7.23 3.09 15.19
C LEU A 93 -6.17 2.19 14.55
N PHE A 94 -6.54 1.45 13.51
CA PHE A 94 -5.63 0.57 12.78
C PHE A 94 -4.46 1.35 12.16
N GLU A 95 -4.76 2.45 11.47
CA GLU A 95 -3.78 3.29 10.81
C GLU A 95 -2.79 3.90 11.81
N GLN A 96 -3.28 4.41 12.95
CA GLN A 96 -2.42 4.92 14.02
C GLN A 96 -1.57 3.81 14.64
N LEU A 97 -2.19 2.66 14.94
CA LEU A 97 -1.53 1.57 15.65
C LEU A 97 -0.44 0.90 14.80
N ARG A 98 -0.64 0.73 13.48
CA ARG A 98 0.36 0.10 12.61
C ARG A 98 1.63 0.97 12.50
N TYR A 99 1.50 2.29 12.39
CA TYR A 99 2.67 3.17 12.35
C TYR A 99 3.41 3.21 13.68
N PHE A 100 2.68 3.18 14.80
CA PHE A 100 3.31 3.03 16.12
C PHE A 100 4.02 1.68 16.25
N ALA A 101 3.42 0.59 15.78
CA ALA A 101 4.04 -0.72 15.78
C ALA A 101 5.34 -0.73 14.96
N TYR A 102 5.34 -0.14 13.77
CA TYR A 102 6.53 -0.04 12.91
C TYR A 102 7.66 0.75 13.55
N SER A 103 7.35 1.80 14.33
CA SER A 103 8.38 2.64 14.95
C SER A 103 9.08 1.96 16.13
N ILE A 104 8.44 0.97 16.78
CA ILE A 104 9.00 0.31 17.97
C ILE A 104 9.47 -1.12 17.73
N VAL A 105 9.00 -1.80 16.67
CA VAL A 105 9.22 -3.26 16.49
C VAL A 105 10.70 -3.66 16.50
N ASN A 106 11.57 -2.90 15.81
CA ASN A 106 13.00 -3.24 15.77
C ASN A 106 13.64 -3.13 17.15
N ARG A 107 13.31 -2.08 17.91
CA ARG A 107 13.79 -1.89 19.28
C ARG A 107 13.30 -3.02 20.21
N GLU A 108 12.04 -3.41 20.10
CA GLU A 108 11.48 -4.49 20.94
C GLU A 108 12.04 -5.87 20.56
N ARG A 109 12.41 -6.10 19.29
CA ARG A 109 13.12 -7.32 18.88
C ARG A 109 14.54 -7.38 19.44
N GLU A 110 15.21 -6.24 19.52
CA GLU A 110 16.60 -6.15 20.00
C GLU A 110 16.69 -6.18 21.53
N LEU A 111 15.80 -5.48 22.22
CA LEU A 111 15.92 -5.20 23.66
C LEU A 111 14.78 -5.78 24.51
N GLY A 112 13.71 -6.24 23.87
CA GLY A 112 12.46 -6.63 24.53
C GLY A 112 12.02 -8.04 24.18
N SER A 113 10.71 -8.23 24.12
CA SER A 113 10.08 -9.48 23.73
C SER A 113 8.77 -9.22 22.99
N PHE A 114 8.21 -10.26 22.39
CA PHE A 114 6.88 -10.16 21.80
C PHE A 114 5.82 -9.73 22.84
N GLU A 115 5.97 -10.14 24.10
CA GLU A 115 5.02 -9.76 25.15
C GLU A 115 5.14 -8.28 25.52
N SER A 116 6.35 -7.73 25.64
CA SER A 116 6.54 -6.30 25.90
C SER A 116 6.01 -5.45 24.75
N PHE A 117 6.29 -5.87 23.51
CA PHE A 117 5.75 -5.25 22.31
C PHE A 117 4.22 -5.21 22.30
N MET A 118 3.58 -6.36 22.53
CA MET A 118 2.11 -6.45 22.59
C MET A 118 1.53 -5.55 23.70
N ARG A 119 2.17 -5.50 24.87
CA ARG A 119 1.76 -4.61 25.96
C ARG A 119 1.85 -3.14 25.59
N SER A 120 2.88 -2.73 24.87
CA SER A 120 3.02 -1.37 24.34
C SER A 120 1.93 -1.04 23.32
N LEU A 121 1.59 -1.98 22.43
CA LEU A 121 0.50 -1.81 21.47
C LEU A 121 -0.87 -1.70 22.15
N ASP A 122 -1.14 -2.54 23.15
CA ASP A 122 -2.35 -2.44 23.96
C ASP A 122 -2.43 -1.07 24.61
N ALA A 123 -1.41 -0.66 25.37
CA ALA A 123 -1.41 0.65 26.04
C ALA A 123 -1.65 1.81 25.05
N TYR A 124 -1.00 1.77 23.89
CA TYR A 124 -1.22 2.76 22.83
C TYR A 124 -2.67 2.75 22.34
N ALA A 125 -3.22 1.59 21.99
CA ALA A 125 -4.56 1.47 21.43
C ALA A 125 -5.66 1.85 22.44
N TYR A 126 -5.49 1.51 23.72
CA TYR A 126 -6.40 1.93 24.79
C TYR A 126 -6.39 3.46 24.96
N ASN A 127 -5.21 4.08 24.99
CA ASN A 127 -5.08 5.53 25.14
C ASN A 127 -5.64 6.31 23.94
N HIS A 128 -5.54 5.74 22.74
CA HIS A 128 -6.06 6.35 21.50
C HIS A 128 -7.54 6.01 21.23
N ASN A 129 -8.18 5.19 22.06
CA ASN A 129 -9.62 4.92 22.00
C ASN A 129 -10.44 6.05 22.65
N SER A 130 -10.24 7.28 22.18
CA SER A 130 -10.92 8.49 22.65
C SER A 130 -11.84 9.09 21.59
N PHE A 131 -12.48 8.25 20.77
CA PHE A 131 -13.32 8.66 19.64
C PHE A 131 -14.50 9.55 20.05
N LEU A 132 -15.06 9.36 21.24
CA LEU A 132 -16.10 10.23 21.77
C LEU A 132 -15.62 11.69 21.87
N LYS A 133 -14.36 11.90 22.28
CA LYS A 133 -13.74 13.23 22.33
C LYS A 133 -13.40 13.78 20.94
N GLN A 134 -13.34 12.93 19.92
CA GLN A 134 -13.04 13.26 18.53
C GLN A 134 -14.33 13.49 17.70
N GLY A 135 -15.51 13.50 18.34
CA GLY A 135 -16.79 13.79 17.67
C GLY A 135 -17.56 12.56 17.17
N PHE A 136 -17.09 11.35 17.46
CA PHE A 136 -17.88 10.14 17.22
C PHE A 136 -18.94 9.93 18.31
N SER A 137 -19.97 9.14 18.00
CA SER A 137 -21.04 8.80 18.94
C SER A 137 -20.57 7.97 20.14
N GLU A 138 -19.53 7.15 19.98
CA GLU A 138 -19.03 6.26 21.03
C GLU A 138 -17.57 5.82 20.76
N ASN A 139 -16.88 5.39 21.82
CA ASN A 139 -15.58 4.72 21.72
C ASN A 139 -15.72 3.29 21.21
N LEU A 140 -14.62 2.71 20.70
CA LEU A 140 -14.62 1.30 20.34
C LEU A 140 -14.72 0.42 21.59
N PRO A 141 -15.43 -0.73 21.51
CA PRO A 141 -15.47 -1.69 22.59
C PRO A 141 -14.09 -2.37 22.74
N LEU A 142 -13.78 -2.82 23.96
CA LEU A 142 -12.47 -3.42 24.27
C LEU A 142 -12.14 -4.65 23.40
N SER A 143 -13.16 -5.41 22.99
CA SER A 143 -13.00 -6.54 22.07
C SER A 143 -12.43 -6.10 20.72
N SER A 144 -12.92 -5.00 20.16
CA SER A 144 -12.45 -4.43 18.90
C SER A 144 -11.02 -3.89 18.99
N ILE A 145 -10.68 -3.26 20.12
CA ILE A 145 -9.31 -2.81 20.39
C ILE A 145 -8.35 -4.02 20.41
N ARG A 146 -8.66 -5.02 21.24
CA ARG A 146 -7.84 -6.25 21.37
C ARG A 146 -7.68 -6.98 20.05
N ALA A 147 -8.74 -7.06 19.24
CA ALA A 147 -8.68 -7.67 17.91
C ALA A 147 -7.72 -6.91 16.98
N THR A 148 -7.77 -5.57 17.00
CA THR A 148 -6.90 -4.72 16.19
C THR A 148 -5.44 -4.84 16.63
N VAL A 149 -5.18 -4.80 17.95
CA VAL A 149 -3.85 -5.00 18.55
C VAL A 149 -3.27 -6.36 18.18
N LYS A 150 -4.06 -7.43 18.31
CA LYS A 150 -3.64 -8.78 17.93
C LYS A 150 -3.30 -8.91 16.45
N SER A 151 -4.09 -8.27 15.58
CA SER A 151 -3.86 -8.28 14.13
C SER A 151 -2.56 -7.56 13.77
N VAL A 152 -2.43 -6.29 14.20
CA VAL A 152 -1.25 -5.46 13.92
C VAL A 152 0.01 -6.05 14.54
N GLY A 153 -0.06 -6.48 15.80
CA GLY A 153 1.08 -6.98 16.55
C GLY A 153 1.67 -8.25 15.92
N ARG A 154 0.84 -9.25 15.59
CA ARG A 154 1.33 -10.48 14.95
C ARG A 154 1.96 -10.19 13.59
N TRP A 155 1.24 -9.47 12.72
CA TRP A 155 1.74 -9.18 11.37
C TRP A 155 3.06 -8.41 11.42
N THR A 156 3.16 -7.43 12.31
CA THR A 156 4.37 -6.60 12.44
C THR A 156 5.54 -7.38 13.03
N TRP A 157 5.27 -8.30 13.97
CA TRP A 157 6.32 -9.11 14.60
C TRP A 157 6.82 -10.25 13.71
N ASP A 158 6.01 -10.76 12.78
CA ASP A 158 6.42 -11.84 11.88
C ASP A 158 7.13 -11.33 10.61
N ARG A 159 7.03 -10.03 10.29
CA ARG A 159 7.59 -9.39 9.09
C ARG A 159 8.94 -8.70 9.32
#